data_AF-A0A5J4NS62-F1
#
_entry.id   AF-A0A5J4NS62-F1
#
_cell.length_a   1.000
_cell.length_b   1.000
_cell.length_c   1.000
_cell.angle_alpha   90.00
_cell.angle_beta   90.00
_cell.angle_gamma   90.00
#
_symmetry.space_group_name_H-M   'P 1'
#
loop_
_entity.id
_entity.type
_entity.pdbx_description
1 polymer ?
#
loop_
_entity_poly.entity_id
_entity_poly.type
_entity_poly.pdbx_seq_one_letter_code
_entity_poly.pdbx_strand_id
1 'polypeptide(L)' 'MAELFLDPAIRFWVFLPLVIITFLFGVIRHYTTIIFASEKKSELENISDTHALLRSRLLRENGKYLPVRVR' A
#
# COMPACT_ATOMS: atom_id res chain seq x y z
N MET A 1 -41.46 -22.22 -2.42
CA MET A 1 -40.01 -21.95 -2.45
C MET A 1 -39.66 -21.75 -3.91
N ALA A 2 -39.21 -20.56 -4.30
CA ALA A 2 -39.00 -20.24 -5.70
C ALA A 2 -37.79 -21.02 -6.22
N GLU A 3 -38.03 -22.17 -6.83
CA GLU A 3 -37.04 -22.81 -7.71
C GLU A 3 -37.00 -22.00 -9.01
N LEU A 4 -36.26 -20.91 -8.98
CA LEU A 4 -36.01 -20.11 -10.16
C LEU A 4 -35.04 -20.89 -11.04
N PHE A 5 -35.57 -21.55 -12.07
CA PHE A 5 -34.78 -22.28 -13.06
C PHE A 5 -34.02 -21.27 -13.94
N LEU A 6 -32.84 -20.83 -13.48
CA LEU A 6 -31.97 -19.97 -14.28
C LEU A 6 -31.39 -20.77 -15.44
N ASP A 7 -31.45 -20.19 -16.63
CA ASP A 7 -30.79 -20.71 -17.83
C ASP A 7 -29.29 -20.88 -17.55
N PRO A 8 -28.74 -22.11 -17.63
CA PRO A 8 -27.33 -22.40 -17.42
C PRO A 8 -26.40 -21.56 -18.31
N ALA A 9 -26.87 -21.10 -19.48
CA ALA A 9 -26.10 -20.25 -20.38
C ALA A 9 -25.72 -18.90 -19.74
N ILE A 10 -26.56 -18.32 -18.89
CA ILE A 10 -26.33 -17.02 -18.24
C ILE A 10 -25.08 -17.08 -17.35
N ARG A 11 -24.82 -18.22 -16.69
CA ARG A 11 -23.65 -18.36 -15.80
C ARG A 11 -22.33 -18.30 -16.56
N PHE A 12 -22.24 -18.94 -17.72
CA PHE A 12 -20.99 -18.98 -18.47
C PHE A 12 -20.78 -17.73 -19.31
N TRP A 13 -21.86 -17.18 -19.88
CA TRP A 13 -21.75 -16.03 -20.78
C TRP A 13 -21.80 -14.68 -20.08
N VAL A 14 -22.30 -14.59 -18.85
CA VAL A 14 -22.44 -13.31 -18.15
C VAL A 14 -21.56 -13.26 -16.91
N PHE A 15 -21.63 -14.26 -16.03
CA PHE A 15 -20.85 -14.23 -14.78
C PHE A 15 -19.35 -14.35 -15.01
N LEU A 16 -18.91 -15.27 -15.87
CA LEU A 16 -17.48 -15.45 -16.11
C LEU A 16 -16.84 -14.19 -16.74
N PRO A 17 -17.42 -13.57 -17.80
CA PRO A 17 -16.90 -12.30 -18.31
C PRO A 17 -16.94 -11.17 -17.29
N LEU A 18 -18.01 -11.08 -16.47
CA LEU A 18 -18.12 -10.04 -15.46
C LEU A 18 -16.99 -10.14 -14.41
N VAL A 19 -16.71 -11.35 -13.92
CA VAL A 19 -15.60 -11.58 -12.99
C VAL A 19 -14.27 -11.20 -13.64
N ILE A 20 -14.03 -11.60 -14.89
CA ILE A 20 -12.80 -11.24 -15.62
C ILE A 20 -12.66 -9.72 -15.77
N ILE A 21 -13.73 -9.01 -16.14
CA ILE A 21 -13.71 -7.55 -16.29
C ILE A 21 -13.38 -6.88 -14.95
N THR A 22 -14.04 -7.28 -13.86
CA THR A 22 -13.78 -6.70 -12.53
C THR A 22 -12.35 -6.98 -12.04
N PHE A 23 -11.82 -8.16 -12.34
CA PHE A 23 -10.45 -8.54 -12.00
C PHE A 23 -9.44 -7.69 -12.79
N LEU A 24 -9.60 -7.62 -14.11
CA LEU A 24 -8.75 -6.81 -14.99
C LEU A 24 -8.82 -5.33 -14.61
N PHE A 25 -10.00 -4.81 -14.29
CA PHE A 25 -10.16 -3.44 -13.81
C PHE A 25 -9.41 -3.21 -12.50
N GLY A 26 -9.45 -4.18 -11.57
CA GLY A 26 -8.67 -4.14 -10.34
C GLY A 26 -7.16 -4.09 -10.58
N VAL A 27 -6.68 -4.89 -11.52
CA VAL A 27 -5.27 -4.91 -11.95
C VAL A 27 -4.88 -3.56 -12.57
N ILE A 28 -5.68 -3.05 -13.51
CA ILE A 28 -5.45 -1.75 -14.14
C ILE A 28 -5.40 -0.65 -13.07
N ARG A 29 -6.40 -0.59 -12.16
CA ARG A 29 -6.44 0.39 -11.08
C ARG A 29 -5.19 0.34 -10.22
N HIS A 30 -4.71 -0.85 -9.88
CA HIS A 30 -3.49 -1.03 -9.09
C HIS A 30 -2.28 -0.41 -9.80
N TYR A 31 -2.05 -0.75 -11.07
CA TYR A 31 -0.93 -0.21 -11.84
C TYR A 31 -1.07 1.29 -12.11
N THR A 32 -2.27 1.79 -12.40
CA THR A 32 -2.52 3.23 -12.52
C THR A 32 -2.19 3.93 -11.21
N THR A 33 -2.57 3.36 -10.06
CA THR A 33 -2.25 3.96 -8.74
C THR A 33 -0.74 4.02 -8.52
N ILE A 34 0.01 2.98 -8.90
CA ILE A 34 1.48 2.98 -8.81
C ILE A 34 2.09 4.06 -9.70
N ILE A 35 1.62 4.18 -10.95
CA ILE A 35 2.15 5.17 -11.90
C ILE A 35 1.83 6.60 -11.44
N PHE A 36 0.64 6.82 -10.86
CA PHE A 36 0.22 8.12 -10.33
C PHE A 36 0.75 8.40 -8.92
N ALA A 37 1.34 7.41 -8.24
CA ALA A 37 2.01 7.62 -6.97
C ALA A 37 3.28 8.43 -7.22
N SER A 38 3.14 9.76 -7.20
CA SER A 38 4.26 10.68 -7.26
C SER A 38 5.04 10.57 -5.96
N GLU A 39 6.29 10.11 -6.03
CA GLU A 39 7.25 10.36 -4.96
C GLU A 39 7.54 11.86 -4.94
N LYS A 40 6.92 12.56 -3.98
CA LYS A 40 7.23 13.97 -3.74
C LYS A 40 8.73 14.05 -3.43
N LYS A 41 9.51 14.60 -4.36
CA LYS A 41 10.94 14.86 -4.16
C LYS A 41 11.06 15.84 -2.99
N SER A 42 11.30 15.31 -1.80
CA SER A 42 11.46 16.12 -0.60
C SER A 42 12.77 16.90 -0.72
N GLU A 43 12.71 18.19 -0.41
CA GLU A 43 13.91 19.03 -0.31
C GLU A 43 14.93 18.38 0.64
N LEU A 44 16.22 18.49 0.30
CA LEU A 44 17.31 17.84 1.04
C LEU A 44 17.34 18.22 2.53
N GLU A 45 16.95 19.46 2.84
CA GLU A 45 16.84 19.97 4.22
C GLU A 45 15.78 19.21 5.04
N ASN A 46 14.61 18.96 4.45
CA ASN A 46 13.54 18.19 5.11
C ASN A 46 13.96 16.74 5.38
N ILE A 47 14.79 16.17 4.49
CA ILE A 47 15.35 14.83 4.66
C ILE A 47 16.32 14.82 5.85
N SER A 48 17.26 15.77 5.91
CA SER A 48 18.21 15.86 7.03
C SER A 48 17.50 16.03 8.38
N ASP A 49 16.46 16.86 8.44
CA ASP A 49 15.69 17.09 9.66
C ASP A 49 14.94 15.83 10.09
N THR A 50 14.33 15.13 9.14
CA THR A 50 13.66 13.85 9.40
C THR A 50 14.62 12.81 9.96
N HIS A 51 15.83 12.70 9.39
CA HIS A 51 16.87 11.80 9.90
C HIS A 51 17.37 12.20 11.29
N ALA A 52 17.56 13.50 11.56
CA ALA A 52 17.96 14.00 12.87
C ALA A 52 16.90 13.69 13.94
N LEU A 53 15.61 13.89 13.61
CA LEU A 53 14.49 13.52 14.47
C LEU A 53 14.41 12.01 14.73
N LEU A 54 14.65 11.19 13.70
CA LEU A 54 14.66 9.74 13.88
C LEU A 54 15.82 9.29 14.78
N ARG A 55 17.01 9.87 14.59
CA ARG A 55 18.17 9.60 15.45
C ARG A 55 17.95 10.02 16.89
N SER A 56 17.34 11.18 17.14
CA SER A 56 17.05 11.63 18.50
C SER A 56 16.02 10.74 19.19
N ARG A 57 14.99 10.25 18.48
CA ARG A 57 14.04 9.25 18.99
C ARG A 57 14.76 7.94 19.34
N LEU A 58 15.57 7.42 18.42
CA LEU A 58 16.32 6.18 18.65
C LEU A 58 17.27 6.31 19.84
N LEU A 59 17.96 7.45 19.98
CA LEU A 59 18.84 7.72 21.12
C LEU A 59 18.06 7.83 22.44
N ARG A 60 16.88 8.43 22.43
CA ARG A 60 16.03 8.53 23.63
C ARG A 60 15.53 7.16 24.07
N GLU A 61 15.16 6.29 23.12
CA GLU A 61 14.63 4.96 23.42
C GLU A 61 15.73 3.94 23.75
N ASN A 62 16.87 4.00 23.05
CA ASN A 62 17.95 3.01 23.13
C ASN A 62 19.22 3.53 23.81
N GLY A 63 19.22 4.76 24.33
CA GLY A 63 20.37 5.39 24.97
C GLY A 63 20.88 4.65 26.21
N LYS A 64 20.04 3.82 26.84
CA LYS A 64 20.41 2.95 27.97
C LYS A 64 21.44 1.87 27.61
N TYR A 65 21.61 1.56 26.33
CA TYR A 65 22.60 0.58 25.86
C TYR A 65 23.93 1.23 25.47
N LEU A 66 24.01 2.56 25.49
CA LEU A 66 25.24 3.28 25.18
C LEU A 66 26.12 3.37 26.43
N PRO A 67 27.45 3.31 26.26
CA PRO A 67 28.37 3.48 27.37
C PRO A 67 28.21 4.90 27.93
N VAL A 68 27.94 5.00 29.23
CA VAL A 68 28.01 6.28 29.94
C VAL A 68 29.47 6.69 29.96
N ARG A 69 29.78 7.84 29.34
CA ARG A 69 31.12 8.44 29.45
C ARG A 69 31.32 8.84 30.92
N VAL A 70 32.01 8.00 31.67
CA VAL A 70 32.56 8.33 32.99
C VAL A 70 33.70 9.32 32.74
N ARG A 71 33.57 10.54 33.25
CA ARG A 71 34.61 11.57 33.24
C ARG A 71 35.27 11.62 34.60
#